data_AF-A0A838JV88-F1
#
_entry.id   AF-A0A838JV88-F1
#
_cell.length_a   1.000
_cell.length_b   1.000
_cell.length_c   1.000
_cell.angle_alpha   90.00
_cell.angle_beta   90.00
_cell.angle_gamma   90.00
#
_symmetry.space_group_name_H-M   'P 1'
#
loop_
_entity.id
_entity.type
_entity.pdbx_description
1 polymer ?
#
loop_
_entity_poly.entity_id
_entity_poly.type
_entity_poly.pdbx_seq_one_letter_code
_entity_poly.pdbx_strand_id
1 'polypeptide(L)'
;MRALFLIDGEHYPPVVLDAMQSVGQSLGAEGVAAAFLGGTEKLKAGTDYGVPLVKGPDPVSAVEQALSQYEVDVVVDLSDEPVVGYRERMRIASLALYAGARYLGSDFELKPPDLRPVSTKPSLAVIGTGKRVGKTAVSGYLARLLASEGFDPGVVSMGRGGPPHPEVIEGHKLEVGSEYLLEALGRGAHAASDYYETAALSRVTT
;
A
#
# COMPACT_ATOMS: atom_id res chain seq x y z
N MET A 1 11.01 18.29 -8.03
CA MET A 1 10.78 16.85 -7.70
C MET A 1 11.53 16.01 -8.70
N ARG A 2 11.92 14.78 -8.35
CA ARG A 2 12.64 13.85 -9.22
C ARG A 2 11.70 12.79 -9.74
N ALA A 3 11.60 12.68 -11.06
CA ALA A 3 10.69 11.80 -11.77
C ALA A 3 11.43 10.61 -12.38
N LEU A 4 10.94 9.40 -12.10
CA LEU A 4 11.24 8.20 -12.86
C LEU A 4 10.10 7.97 -13.85
N PHE A 5 10.40 7.92 -15.15
CA PHE A 5 9.39 7.63 -16.17
C PHE A 5 9.37 6.15 -16.52
N LEU A 6 8.21 5.52 -16.49
CA LEU A 6 8.04 4.14 -16.95
C LEU A 6 7.57 4.17 -18.40
N ILE A 7 8.34 3.53 -19.28
CA ILE A 7 8.10 3.58 -20.72
C ILE A 7 8.08 2.17 -21.32
N ASP A 8 7.28 2.00 -22.37
CA ASP A 8 7.24 0.77 -23.16
C ASP A 8 7.84 0.99 -24.57
N GLY A 9 8.01 -0.11 -25.29
CA GLY A 9 8.51 -0.15 -26.67
C GLY A 9 7.41 -0.11 -27.73
N GLU A 10 6.15 0.10 -27.34
CA GLU A 10 4.98 0.17 -28.23
C GLU A 10 4.74 1.60 -28.72
N HIS A 11 5.26 2.60 -28.03
CA HIS A 11 5.16 4.00 -28.42
C HIS A 11 6.41 4.47 -29.16
N TYR A 12 6.24 5.37 -30.14
CA TYR A 12 7.37 5.94 -30.86
C TYR A 12 8.21 6.83 -29.93
N PRO A 13 9.56 6.74 -29.96
CA PRO A 13 10.39 7.49 -29.02
C PRO A 13 10.16 9.00 -28.96
N PRO A 14 9.92 9.72 -30.09
CA PRO A 14 9.58 11.15 -30.03
C PRO A 14 8.30 11.44 -29.25
N VAL A 15 7.30 10.58 -29.35
CA VAL A 15 6.02 10.73 -28.61
C VAL A 15 6.24 10.53 -27.12
N VAL A 16 7.03 9.54 -26.75
CA VAL A 16 7.38 9.27 -25.34
C VAL A 16 8.20 10.44 -24.76
N LEU A 17 9.17 10.96 -25.53
CA LEU A 17 9.95 12.14 -25.15
C LEU A 17 9.07 13.37 -24.90
N ASP A 18 8.16 13.68 -25.82
CA ASP A 18 7.23 14.80 -25.68
C ASP A 18 6.33 14.62 -24.45
N ALA A 19 5.86 13.40 -24.19
CA ALA A 19 5.07 13.08 -23.00
C ALA A 19 5.88 13.26 -21.70
N MET A 20 7.12 12.75 -21.64
CA MET A 20 8.01 12.93 -20.50
C MET A 20 8.28 14.40 -20.21
N GLN A 21 8.55 15.20 -21.24
CA GLN A 21 8.78 16.64 -21.11
C GLN A 21 7.53 17.38 -20.64
N SER A 22 6.37 17.10 -21.24
CA SER A 22 5.09 17.70 -20.89
C SER A 22 4.69 17.39 -19.45
N VAL A 23 4.78 16.12 -19.04
CA VAL A 23 4.45 15.71 -17.67
C VAL A 23 5.49 16.25 -16.68
N GLY A 24 6.77 16.21 -17.00
CA GLY A 24 7.83 16.82 -16.19
C GLY A 24 7.58 18.31 -15.94
N GLN A 25 7.26 19.07 -16.98
CA GLN A 25 6.93 20.49 -16.87
C GLN A 25 5.67 20.73 -16.02
N SER A 26 4.58 19.99 -16.25
CA SER A 26 3.34 20.18 -15.50
C SER A 26 3.48 19.84 -14.01
N LEU A 27 4.33 18.87 -13.68
CA LEU A 27 4.63 18.51 -12.29
C LEU A 27 5.70 19.40 -11.66
N GLY A 28 6.44 20.22 -12.42
CA GLY A 28 7.66 20.85 -11.92
C GLY A 28 8.69 19.80 -11.46
N ALA A 29 8.79 18.70 -12.22
CA ALA A 29 9.66 17.58 -11.95
C ALA A 29 10.79 17.47 -12.99
N GLU A 30 11.97 17.12 -12.51
CA GLU A 30 13.15 16.79 -13.31
C GLU A 30 13.20 15.27 -13.51
N GLY A 31 13.33 14.82 -14.76
CA GLY A 31 13.49 13.41 -15.08
C GLY A 31 14.88 12.91 -14.68
N VAL A 32 14.97 11.95 -13.77
CA VAL A 32 16.25 11.38 -13.33
C VAL A 32 16.63 10.11 -14.09
N ALA A 33 15.64 9.36 -14.57
CA ALA A 33 15.81 8.16 -15.37
C ALA A 33 14.50 7.78 -16.06
N ALA A 34 14.60 6.86 -17.02
CA ALA A 34 13.47 6.11 -17.55
C ALA A 34 13.69 4.60 -17.31
N ALA A 35 12.67 3.89 -16.83
CA ALA A 35 12.69 2.43 -16.73
C ALA A 35 11.95 1.83 -17.92
N PHE A 36 12.64 0.95 -18.65
CA PHE A 36 12.09 0.27 -19.82
C PHE A 36 11.34 -0.99 -19.39
N LEU A 37 10.04 -1.03 -19.64
CA LEU A 37 9.15 -2.08 -19.16
C LEU A 37 9.03 -3.28 -20.12
N GLY A 38 9.44 -3.12 -21.38
CA GLY A 38 9.29 -4.14 -22.40
C GLY A 38 8.60 -3.61 -23.65
N GLY A 39 8.24 -4.50 -24.56
CA GLY A 39 7.92 -4.15 -25.95
C GLY A 39 9.19 -4.03 -26.79
N THR A 40 9.13 -4.35 -28.07
CA THR A 40 10.33 -4.32 -28.93
C THR A 40 10.04 -3.74 -30.31
N GLU A 41 8.78 -3.40 -30.61
CA GLU A 41 8.36 -3.09 -31.97
C GLU A 41 8.99 -1.79 -32.50
N LYS A 42 9.20 -0.79 -31.64
CA LYS A 42 9.58 0.57 -32.08
C LYS A 42 10.91 1.08 -31.54
N LEU A 43 11.64 0.26 -30.76
CA LEU A 43 12.96 0.62 -30.27
C LEU A 43 14.05 0.35 -31.31
N LYS A 44 14.75 1.40 -31.73
CA LYS A 44 16.01 1.28 -32.46
C LYS A 44 17.18 1.30 -31.48
N ALA A 45 18.25 0.56 -31.79
CA ALA A 45 19.49 0.64 -31.02
C ALA A 45 19.99 2.10 -30.96
N GLY A 46 20.32 2.59 -29.75
CA GLY A 46 20.78 3.96 -29.54
C GLY A 46 19.68 5.03 -29.44
N THR A 47 18.42 4.64 -29.23
CA THR A 47 17.35 5.60 -28.92
C THR A 47 17.68 6.35 -27.63
N ASP A 48 17.73 7.67 -27.70
CA ASP A 48 18.00 8.57 -26.57
C ASP A 48 16.67 9.17 -26.07
N TYR A 49 16.41 9.00 -24.77
CA TYR A 49 15.24 9.55 -24.08
C TYR A 49 15.57 10.80 -23.26
N GLY A 50 16.78 11.36 -23.41
CA GLY A 50 17.25 12.53 -22.68
C GLY A 50 17.58 12.27 -21.20
N VAL A 51 17.37 11.05 -20.73
CA VAL A 51 17.67 10.58 -19.37
C VAL A 51 18.26 9.17 -19.44
N PRO A 52 19.02 8.73 -18.42
CA PRO A 52 19.50 7.36 -18.33
C PRO A 52 18.36 6.34 -18.46
N LEU A 53 18.55 5.34 -19.33
CA LEU A 53 17.58 4.27 -19.54
C LEU A 53 17.99 3.03 -18.73
N VAL A 54 17.16 2.67 -17.76
CA VAL A 54 17.32 1.46 -16.93
C VAL A 54 16.54 0.31 -17.57
N LYS A 55 17.20 -0.84 -17.71
CA LYS A 55 16.61 -2.06 -18.27
C LYS A 55 16.81 -3.21 -17.30
N GLY A 56 15.79 -4.05 -17.16
CA GLY A 56 15.83 -5.29 -16.39
C GLY A 56 15.39 -6.49 -17.24
N PRO A 57 15.50 -7.71 -16.69
CA PRO A 57 15.00 -8.92 -17.34
C PRO A 57 13.47 -8.95 -17.48
N ASP A 58 12.76 -8.15 -16.68
CA ASP A 58 11.31 -7.98 -16.68
C ASP A 58 10.94 -6.57 -16.18
N PRO A 59 9.69 -6.09 -16.41
CA PRO A 59 9.28 -4.75 -16.03
C PRO A 59 9.49 -4.43 -14.55
N VAL A 60 9.20 -5.38 -13.65
CA VAL A 60 9.26 -5.15 -12.20
C VAL A 60 10.72 -4.98 -11.77
N SER A 61 11.61 -5.84 -12.25
CA SER A 61 13.04 -5.76 -11.99
C SER A 61 13.68 -4.48 -12.52
N ALA A 62 13.23 -3.98 -13.68
CA ALA A 62 13.72 -2.71 -14.24
C ALA A 62 13.39 -1.52 -13.33
N VAL A 63 12.17 -1.49 -12.79
CA VAL A 63 11.75 -0.45 -11.84
C VAL A 63 12.46 -0.57 -10.51
N GLU A 64 12.58 -1.78 -9.96
CA GLU A 64 13.32 -2.02 -8.72
C GLU A 64 14.76 -1.52 -8.82
N GLN A 65 15.44 -1.85 -9.93
CA GLN A 65 16.78 -1.36 -10.20
C GLN A 65 16.83 0.17 -10.29
N ALA A 66 15.89 0.81 -11.00
CA ALA A 66 15.86 2.27 -11.11
C ALA A 66 15.65 2.94 -9.74
N LEU A 67 14.71 2.44 -8.93
CA LEU A 67 14.45 2.95 -7.57
C LEU A 67 15.65 2.76 -6.63
N SER A 68 16.51 1.75 -6.87
CA SER A 68 17.73 1.55 -6.09
C SER A 68 18.90 2.46 -6.48
N GLN A 69 18.91 2.94 -7.73
CA GLN A 69 20.02 3.71 -8.31
C GLN A 69 19.81 5.22 -8.24
N TYR A 70 18.56 5.66 -8.18
CA TYR A 70 18.18 7.07 -8.25
C TYR A 70 17.28 7.45 -7.07
N GLU A 71 17.42 8.67 -6.59
CA GLU A 71 16.47 9.23 -5.64
C GLU A 71 15.21 9.70 -6.39
N VAL A 72 14.07 9.07 -6.11
CA VAL A 72 12.82 9.27 -6.86
C VAL A 72 11.72 9.78 -5.94
N ASP A 73 11.08 10.89 -6.32
CA ASP A 73 9.93 11.44 -5.57
C ASP A 73 8.59 11.05 -6.22
N VAL A 74 8.60 10.79 -7.52
CA VAL A 74 7.42 10.37 -8.29
C VAL A 74 7.83 9.41 -9.41
N VAL A 75 7.09 8.32 -9.53
CA VAL A 75 7.11 7.42 -10.67
C VAL A 75 5.93 7.77 -11.57
N VAL A 76 6.20 8.10 -12.83
CA VAL A 76 5.20 8.46 -13.82
C VAL A 76 5.07 7.31 -14.81
N ASP A 77 3.91 6.69 -14.83
CA ASP A 77 3.61 5.53 -15.66
C ASP A 77 3.03 5.97 -17.01
N LEU A 78 3.86 5.90 -18.05
CA LEU A 78 3.47 6.20 -19.43
C LEU A 78 3.23 4.92 -20.25
N SER A 79 3.17 3.76 -19.58
CA SER A 79 3.06 2.45 -20.24
C SER A 79 1.62 1.98 -20.41
N ASP A 80 1.40 1.22 -21.48
CA ASP A 80 0.08 0.68 -21.84
C ASP A 80 0.02 -0.86 -21.83
N GLU A 81 -1.19 -1.40 -21.87
CA GLU A 81 -1.43 -2.81 -22.20
C GLU A 81 -1.06 -3.07 -23.68
N PRO A 82 -0.52 -4.24 -24.04
CA PRO A 82 -0.35 -5.43 -23.20
C PRO A 82 1.02 -5.53 -22.50
N VAL A 83 1.90 -4.52 -22.60
CA VAL A 83 3.27 -4.60 -22.05
C VAL A 83 3.26 -4.71 -20.53
N VAL A 84 2.41 -3.92 -19.88
CA VAL A 84 2.23 -3.97 -18.42
C VAL A 84 0.78 -4.25 -18.07
N GLY A 85 0.52 -5.51 -17.69
CA GLY A 85 -0.77 -5.94 -17.16
C GLY A 85 -1.00 -5.48 -15.71
N TYR A 86 -2.21 -5.72 -15.21
CA TYR A 86 -2.63 -5.30 -13.86
C TYR A 86 -1.75 -5.83 -12.73
N ARG A 87 -1.24 -7.07 -12.85
CA ARG A 87 -0.43 -7.69 -11.80
C ARG A 87 0.93 -7.01 -11.67
N GLU A 88 1.57 -6.77 -12.80
CA GLU A 88 2.87 -6.11 -12.91
C GLU A 88 2.75 -4.67 -12.44
N ARG A 89 1.71 -3.94 -12.90
CA ARG A 89 1.43 -2.56 -12.49
C ARG A 89 1.25 -2.44 -10.99
N MET A 90 0.50 -3.33 -10.36
CA MET A 90 0.31 -3.31 -8.90
C MET A 90 1.60 -3.62 -8.12
N ARG A 91 2.47 -4.48 -8.65
CA ARG A 91 3.80 -4.73 -8.05
C ARG A 91 4.70 -3.51 -8.17
N ILE A 92 4.77 -2.90 -9.35
CA ILE A 92 5.52 -1.68 -9.61
C ILE A 92 5.05 -0.55 -8.70
N ALA A 93 3.74 -0.32 -8.61
CA ALA A 93 3.16 0.67 -7.70
C ALA A 93 3.55 0.39 -6.25
N SER A 94 3.50 -0.88 -5.81
CA SER A 94 3.90 -1.26 -4.45
C SER A 94 5.38 -0.96 -4.17
N LEU A 95 6.27 -1.20 -5.14
CA LEU A 95 7.70 -0.86 -5.03
C LEU A 95 7.91 0.66 -4.94
N ALA A 96 7.24 1.44 -5.78
CA ALA A 96 7.32 2.90 -5.75
C ALA A 96 6.88 3.45 -4.37
N LEU A 97 5.74 2.98 -3.87
CA LEU A 97 5.21 3.39 -2.56
C LEU A 97 6.13 2.98 -1.41
N TYR A 98 6.73 1.79 -1.48
CA TYR A 98 7.71 1.33 -0.49
C TYR A 98 8.97 2.18 -0.49
N ALA A 99 9.43 2.64 -1.66
CA ALA A 99 10.54 3.58 -1.81
C ALA A 99 10.18 5.03 -1.38
N GLY A 100 8.94 5.28 -0.95
CA GLY A 100 8.47 6.62 -0.57
C GLY A 100 8.11 7.51 -1.76
N ALA A 101 8.11 6.97 -2.98
CA ALA A 101 7.73 7.69 -4.19
C ALA A 101 6.21 7.61 -4.42
N ARG A 102 5.64 8.66 -5.01
CA ARG A 102 4.27 8.63 -5.53
C ARG A 102 4.24 7.84 -6.82
N TYR A 103 3.13 7.16 -7.11
CA TYR A 103 2.92 6.45 -8.37
C TYR A 103 1.77 7.09 -9.14
N LEU A 104 2.09 7.73 -10.25
CA LEU A 104 1.15 8.49 -11.09
C LEU A 104 0.84 7.69 -12.36
N GLY A 105 -0.39 7.24 -12.50
CA GLY A 105 -0.95 6.73 -13.74
C GLY A 105 -1.61 7.84 -14.56
N SER A 106 -2.26 7.47 -15.66
CA SER A 106 -2.95 8.41 -16.55
C SER A 106 -4.15 9.09 -15.89
N ASP A 107 -4.87 8.39 -15.00
CA ASP A 107 -6.10 8.86 -14.35
C ASP A 107 -6.13 8.63 -12.83
N PHE A 108 -5.02 8.16 -12.24
CA PHE A 108 -4.92 7.90 -10.82
C PHE A 108 -3.57 8.30 -10.22
N GLU A 109 -3.57 8.56 -8.91
CA GLU A 109 -2.36 8.79 -8.12
C GLU A 109 -2.42 7.91 -6.86
N LEU A 110 -1.34 7.16 -6.61
CA LEU A 110 -1.13 6.45 -5.36
C LEU A 110 -0.01 7.14 -4.59
N LYS A 111 -0.24 7.41 -3.30
CA LYS A 111 0.72 8.07 -2.41
C LYS A 111 1.16 7.10 -1.32
N PRO A 112 2.44 7.13 -0.92
CA PRO A 112 2.88 6.34 0.23
C PRO A 112 2.08 6.78 1.46
N PRO A 113 1.71 5.84 2.36
CA PRO A 113 1.01 6.20 3.58
C PRO A 113 1.91 7.07 4.46
N ASP A 114 1.34 8.13 5.06
CA ASP A 114 2.01 8.93 6.07
C ASP A 114 2.04 8.14 7.39
N LEU A 115 3.19 7.51 7.67
CA LEU A 115 3.40 6.74 8.89
C LEU A 115 3.88 7.66 10.01
N ARG A 116 3.03 7.83 11.02
CA ARG A 116 3.34 8.65 12.20
C ARG A 116 3.65 7.75 13.41
N PRO A 117 4.62 8.12 14.26
CA PRO A 117 4.82 7.45 15.53
C PRO A 117 3.64 7.79 16.45
N VAL A 118 2.61 6.95 16.43
CA VAL A 118 1.37 7.13 17.21
C VAL A 118 1.44 6.58 18.63
N SER A 119 2.47 5.77 18.93
CA SER A 119 2.62 5.08 20.21
C SER A 119 4.09 4.92 20.58
N THR A 120 4.38 5.02 21.87
CA THR A 120 5.67 4.63 22.46
C THR A 120 5.75 3.14 22.77
N LYS A 121 4.61 2.43 22.77
CA LYS A 121 4.54 0.98 22.93
C LYS A 121 4.82 0.27 21.59
N PRO A 122 5.50 -0.88 21.58
CA PRO A 122 5.63 -1.73 20.39
C PRO A 122 4.26 -2.10 19.81
N SER A 123 4.16 -2.17 18.48
CA SER A 123 2.94 -2.54 17.77
C SER A 123 3.15 -3.73 16.84
N LEU A 124 2.19 -4.65 16.80
CA LEU A 124 2.15 -5.78 15.88
C LEU A 124 0.93 -5.65 14.97
N ALA A 125 1.14 -5.81 13.66
CA ALA A 125 0.06 -5.79 12.66
C ALA A 125 -0.25 -7.20 12.16
N VAL A 126 -1.51 -7.63 12.26
CA VAL A 126 -1.99 -8.90 11.69
C VAL A 126 -2.68 -8.61 10.35
N ILE A 127 -1.96 -8.86 9.26
CA ILE A 127 -2.44 -8.59 7.90
C ILE A 127 -2.84 -9.90 7.23
N GLY A 128 -4.00 -9.87 6.57
CA GLY A 128 -4.51 -11.01 5.80
C GLY A 128 -4.65 -10.62 4.33
N THR A 129 -4.26 -11.53 3.45
CA THR A 129 -4.26 -11.33 1.99
C THR A 129 -5.65 -11.45 1.35
N GLY A 130 -6.69 -11.67 2.15
CA GLY A 130 -8.06 -11.84 1.68
C GLY A 130 -9.11 -11.67 2.77
N LYS A 131 -10.37 -11.91 2.39
CA LYS A 131 -11.52 -11.92 3.31
C LYS A 131 -11.63 -13.28 3.99
N ARG A 132 -12.06 -13.29 5.25
CA ARG A 132 -12.33 -14.51 6.05
C ARG A 132 -11.11 -15.45 6.18
N VAL A 133 -9.90 -14.88 6.23
CA VAL A 133 -8.65 -15.62 6.38
C VAL A 133 -8.20 -15.80 7.85
N GLY A 134 -9.08 -15.49 8.81
CA GLY A 134 -8.79 -15.68 10.24
C GLY A 134 -7.97 -14.58 10.93
N LYS A 135 -7.88 -13.36 10.36
CA LYS A 135 -7.14 -12.24 10.98
C LYS A 135 -7.56 -12.01 12.44
N THR A 136 -8.86 -11.89 12.71
CA THR A 136 -9.42 -11.63 14.05
C THR A 136 -9.05 -12.74 15.03
N ALA A 137 -9.14 -14.00 14.60
CA ALA A 137 -8.73 -15.15 15.42
C ALA A 137 -7.23 -15.13 15.77
N VAL A 138 -6.36 -14.82 14.80
CA VAL A 138 -4.91 -14.69 15.04
C VAL A 138 -4.61 -13.51 15.96
N SER A 139 -5.26 -12.36 15.77
CA SER A 139 -5.13 -11.19 16.65
C SER A 139 -5.52 -11.52 18.08
N GLY A 140 -6.68 -12.16 18.29
CA GLY A 140 -7.14 -12.56 19.61
C GLY A 140 -6.23 -13.60 20.28
N TYR A 141 -5.68 -14.55 19.52
CA TYR A 141 -4.68 -15.51 20.02
C TYR A 141 -3.40 -14.81 20.48
N LEU A 142 -2.83 -13.94 19.65
CA LEU A 142 -1.62 -13.18 19.99
C LEU A 142 -1.84 -12.29 21.21
N ALA A 143 -2.98 -11.61 21.31
CA ALA A 143 -3.33 -10.80 22.46
C ALA A 143 -3.37 -11.61 23.75
N ARG A 144 -4.01 -12.79 23.73
CA ARG A 144 -4.01 -13.71 24.88
C ARG A 144 -2.63 -14.22 25.25
N LEU A 145 -1.82 -14.58 24.25
CA LEU A 145 -0.46 -15.06 24.46
C LEU A 145 0.40 -13.98 25.15
N LEU A 146 0.36 -12.75 24.62
CA LEU A 146 1.08 -11.63 25.22
C LEU A 146 0.62 -11.34 26.65
N ALA A 147 -0.69 -11.37 26.89
CA ALA A 147 -1.23 -11.20 28.24
C ALA A 147 -0.76 -12.32 29.19
N SER A 148 -0.70 -13.57 28.74
CA SER A 148 -0.20 -14.69 29.56
C SER A 148 1.31 -14.61 29.86
N GLU A 149 2.08 -13.95 28.98
CA GLU A 149 3.50 -13.67 29.18
C GLU A 149 3.74 -12.41 30.04
N GLY A 150 2.69 -11.83 30.63
CA GLY A 150 2.78 -10.69 31.55
C GLY A 150 2.83 -9.31 30.87
N PHE A 151 2.55 -9.23 29.57
CA PHE A 151 2.36 -7.94 28.89
C PHE A 151 0.93 -7.40 29.10
N ASP A 152 0.75 -6.11 28.80
CA ASP A 152 -0.56 -5.42 28.77
C ASP A 152 -0.93 -5.02 27.33
N PRO A 153 -1.35 -5.98 26.49
CA PRO A 153 -1.69 -5.72 25.09
C PRO A 153 -3.07 -5.06 24.94
N GLY A 154 -3.17 -4.15 23.97
CA GLY A 154 -4.44 -3.64 23.46
C GLY A 154 -4.58 -3.95 21.97
N VAL A 155 -5.79 -4.29 21.52
CA VAL A 155 -6.04 -4.61 20.09
C VAL A 155 -6.84 -3.50 19.42
N VAL A 156 -6.20 -2.75 18.54
CA VAL A 156 -6.91 -1.74 17.74
C VAL A 156 -7.50 -2.39 16.49
N SER A 157 -8.82 -2.53 16.46
CA SER A 157 -9.51 -3.08 15.28
C SER A 157 -9.96 -1.96 14.34
N MET A 158 -9.39 -1.93 13.14
CA MET A 158 -9.75 -0.97 12.10
C MET A 158 -10.65 -1.63 11.05
N GLY A 159 -11.96 -1.36 11.14
CA GLY A 159 -12.97 -1.87 10.21
C GLY A 159 -13.48 -0.78 9.25
N ARG A 160 -13.87 -1.18 8.03
CA ARG A 160 -14.68 -0.32 7.16
C ARG A 160 -16.11 -0.30 7.73
N GLY A 161 -16.54 0.83 8.28
CA GLY A 161 -17.85 0.97 8.93
C GLY A 161 -17.83 0.88 10.47
N GLY A 162 -16.67 1.05 11.10
CA GLY A 162 -16.59 1.26 12.55
C GLY A 162 -17.27 2.56 13.00
N PRO A 163 -17.42 2.77 14.32
CA PRO A 163 -18.05 3.97 14.87
C PRO A 163 -17.29 5.25 14.49
N PRO A 164 -17.97 6.42 14.46
CA PRO A 164 -17.33 7.70 14.10
C PRO A 164 -16.31 8.18 15.13
N HIS A 165 -16.40 7.68 16.36
CA HIS A 165 -15.44 7.92 17.44
C HIS A 165 -14.86 6.58 17.92
N PRO A 166 -13.59 6.53 18.35
CA PRO A 166 -13.02 5.33 18.93
C PRO A 166 -13.86 4.83 20.11
N GLU A 167 -14.24 3.56 20.06
CA GLU A 167 -14.90 2.85 21.16
C GLU A 167 -13.84 1.97 21.82
N VAL A 168 -13.82 1.96 23.16
CA VAL A 168 -12.87 1.17 23.93
C VAL A 168 -13.64 0.15 24.76
N ILE A 169 -13.26 -1.11 24.64
CA ILE A 169 -13.84 -2.20 25.43
C ILE A 169 -12.77 -2.79 26.32
N GLU A 170 -12.95 -2.63 27.63
CA GLU A 170 -12.08 -3.25 28.62
C GLU A 170 -12.50 -4.71 28.85
N GLY A 171 -12.21 -5.59 27.88
CA GLY A 171 -12.61 -7.02 27.92
C GLY A 171 -12.11 -7.81 29.12
N HIS A 172 -11.10 -7.28 29.84
CA HIS A 172 -10.62 -7.82 31.11
C HIS A 172 -11.54 -7.47 32.30
N LYS A 173 -12.33 -6.39 32.21
CA LYS A 173 -13.23 -5.91 33.28
C LYS A 173 -14.68 -6.31 33.07
N LEU A 174 -15.11 -6.54 31.84
CA LEU A 174 -16.49 -6.86 31.50
C LEU A 174 -16.61 -8.14 30.67
N GLU A 175 -17.77 -8.79 30.75
CA GLU A 175 -18.09 -9.95 29.93
C GLU A 175 -18.82 -9.50 28.66
N VAL A 176 -18.18 -9.68 27.51
CA VAL A 176 -18.78 -9.42 26.20
C VAL A 176 -19.51 -10.68 25.74
N GLY A 177 -20.69 -10.92 26.32
CA GLY A 177 -21.57 -12.04 26.00
C GLY A 177 -22.74 -11.64 25.09
N SER A 178 -23.65 -12.60 24.83
CA SER A 178 -24.82 -12.39 23.97
C SER A 178 -25.68 -11.19 24.39
N GLU A 179 -25.91 -11.00 25.69
CA GLU A 179 -26.71 -9.88 26.21
C GLU A 179 -26.07 -8.53 25.87
N TYR A 180 -24.76 -8.40 26.08
CA TYR A 180 -24.01 -7.20 25.75
C TYR A 180 -24.06 -6.89 24.25
N LEU A 181 -23.91 -7.92 23.40
CA LEU A 181 -24.00 -7.76 21.94
C LEU A 181 -25.41 -7.34 21.48
N LEU A 182 -26.47 -7.87 22.11
CA LEU A 182 -27.85 -7.47 21.84
C LEU A 182 -28.13 -6.04 22.28
N GLU A 183 -27.58 -5.61 23.42
CA GLU A 183 -27.67 -4.22 23.88
C GLU A 183 -26.92 -3.27 22.93
N ALA A 184 -25.71 -3.64 22.51
CA ALA A 184 -24.94 -2.89 21.52
C ALA A 184 -25.71 -2.73 20.20
N LEU A 185 -26.32 -3.82 19.71
CA LEU A 185 -27.21 -3.78 18.54
C LEU A 185 -28.40 -2.86 18.76
N GLY A 186 -29.04 -2.90 19.95
CA GLY A 186 -30.15 -2.02 20.31
C GLY A 186 -29.79 -0.53 20.31
N ARG A 187 -28.51 -0.21 20.57
CA ARG A 187 -27.95 1.14 20.45
C ARG A 187 -27.54 1.54 19.02
N GLY A 188 -27.72 0.65 18.04
CA GLY A 188 -27.35 0.86 16.65
C GLY A 188 -25.88 0.55 16.33
N ALA A 189 -25.13 -0.07 17.24
CA ALA A 189 -23.77 -0.51 16.97
C ALA A 189 -23.75 -1.75 16.05
N HIS A 190 -22.68 -1.91 15.28
CA HIS A 190 -22.45 -3.12 14.51
C HIS A 190 -21.89 -4.22 15.44
N ALA A 191 -22.77 -4.92 16.15
CA ALA A 191 -22.40 -5.92 17.16
C ALA A 191 -21.55 -7.09 16.61
N ALA A 192 -21.48 -7.28 15.29
CA ALA A 192 -20.60 -8.25 14.62
C ALA A 192 -19.20 -7.70 14.29
N SER A 193 -18.79 -6.59 14.93
CA SER A 193 -17.47 -5.98 14.70
C SER A 193 -16.34 -6.76 15.37
N ASP A 194 -15.16 -6.74 14.73
CA ASP A 194 -13.95 -7.46 15.17
C ASP A 194 -13.51 -7.10 16.62
N TYR A 195 -13.74 -5.87 17.07
CA TYR A 195 -13.34 -5.43 18.43
C TYR A 195 -14.19 -6.05 19.53
N TYR A 196 -15.50 -6.29 19.29
CA TYR A 196 -16.36 -7.04 20.21
C TYR A 196 -15.93 -8.51 20.29
N GLU A 197 -15.73 -9.16 19.14
CA GLU A 197 -15.25 -10.56 19.08
C GLU A 197 -13.91 -10.70 19.80
N THR A 198 -12.99 -9.77 19.54
CA THR A 198 -11.67 -9.79 20.17
C THR A 198 -11.79 -9.58 21.67
N ALA A 199 -12.56 -8.60 22.16
CA ALA A 199 -12.73 -8.39 23.60
C ALA A 199 -13.34 -9.61 24.29
N ALA A 200 -14.37 -10.22 23.68
CA ALA A 200 -15.04 -11.41 24.19
C ALA A 200 -14.07 -12.60 24.33
N LEU A 201 -13.30 -12.89 23.27
CA LEU A 201 -12.49 -14.10 23.21
C LEU A 201 -11.11 -13.94 23.83
N SER A 202 -10.53 -12.74 23.74
CA SER A 202 -9.16 -12.49 24.22
C SER A 202 -9.11 -11.96 25.65
N ARG A 203 -10.22 -11.38 26.15
CA ARG A 203 -10.30 -10.74 27.46
C ARG A 203 -9.27 -9.62 27.66
N VAL A 204 -8.81 -8.99 26.57
CA VAL A 204 -7.94 -7.79 26.62
C VAL A 204 -8.71 -6.54 26.24
N THR A 205 -8.07 -5.37 26.37
CA THR A 205 -8.65 -4.11 25.91
C THR A 205 -8.66 -4.03 24.38
N THR A 206 -9.78 -3.65 23.77
CA THR A 206 -9.93 -3.49 22.32
C THR A 206 -10.51 -2.14 21.94
#